data_AF-A0A645J843-F1
#
_entry.id   AF-A0A645J843-F1
#
_cell.length_a   1.000
_cell.length_b   1.000
_cell.length_c   1.000
_cell.angle_alpha   90.00
_cell.angle_beta   90.00
_cell.angle_gamma   90.00
#
_symmetry.space_group_name_H-M   'P 1'
#
loop_
_entity.id
_entity.type
_entity.pdbx_description
1 polymer ?
#
loop_
_entity_poly.entity_id
_entity_poly.type
_entity_poly.pdbx_seq_one_letter_code
_entity_poly.pdbx_strand_id
1 'polypeptide(L)'
;MKVTLSEEQKKNVQKAIKQINDSFDKRNIKMNTADLNLLPNDFNKKSPDNFILSVALRYKNENPIMLTSDNGLQIKAKGLEITTITLKEFLKQLKY
;
A
#
# COMPACT_ATOMS: atom_id res chain seq x y z
N MET A 1 -18.25 -7.11 8.53
CA MET A 1 -18.97 -5.87 8.18
C MET A 1 -18.96 -5.72 6.66
N LYS A 2 -20.12 -5.54 6.03
CA LYS A 2 -20.22 -5.12 4.63
C LYS A 2 -20.11 -3.60 4.64
N VAL A 3 -18.97 -3.05 4.20
CA VAL A 3 -18.76 -1.59 4.20
C VAL A 3 -19.55 -1.01 3.03
N THR A 4 -20.57 -0.20 3.32
CA THR A 4 -21.28 0.59 2.31
C THR A 4 -20.59 1.94 2.19
N LEU A 5 -20.11 2.27 1.00
CA LEU A 5 -19.45 3.56 0.74
C LEU A 5 -20.47 4.70 0.77
N SER A 6 -20.13 5.81 1.44
CA SER A 6 -20.86 7.07 1.30
C SER A 6 -20.71 7.64 -0.11
N GLU A 7 -21.58 8.58 -0.50
CA GLU A 7 -21.47 9.25 -1.80
C GLU A 7 -20.13 9.99 -1.98
N GLU A 8 -19.61 10.58 -0.92
CA GLU A 8 -18.28 11.19 -0.94
C GLU A 8 -17.18 10.15 -1.17
N GLN A 9 -17.24 9.01 -0.48
CA GLN A 9 -16.29 7.92 -0.67
C GLN A 9 -16.35 7.37 -2.10
N LYS A 10 -17.54 7.23 -2.69
CA LYS A 10 -17.69 6.82 -4.10
C LYS A 10 -17.02 7.81 -5.06
N LYS A 11 -17.24 9.12 -4.86
CA LYS A 11 -16.57 10.17 -5.65
C LYS A 11 -15.05 10.11 -5.51
N ASN A 12 -14.55 9.90 -4.31
CA ASN A 12 -13.11 9.77 -4.04
C ASN A 12 -12.51 8.54 -4.74
N VAL A 13 -13.20 7.40 -4.73
CA VAL A 13 -12.78 6.20 -5.47
C VAL A 13 -12.72 6.47 -6.98
N GLN A 14 -13.75 7.08 -7.56
CA GLN A 14 -13.75 7.43 -8.99
C GLN A 14 -12.61 8.37 -9.35
N LYS A 15 -12.35 9.39 -8.53
CA LYS A 15 -11.24 10.33 -8.73
C LYS A 15 -9.88 9.62 -8.66
N ALA A 16 -9.68 8.71 -7.71
CA ALA A 16 -8.45 7.94 -7.58
C ALA A 16 -8.19 7.05 -8.81
N ILE A 17 -9.21 6.33 -9.28
CA ILE A 17 -9.10 5.48 -10.48
C ILE A 17 -8.72 6.32 -11.71
N LYS A 18 -9.39 7.46 -11.91
CA LYS A 18 -9.05 8.38 -13.00
C LYS A 18 -7.60 8.84 -12.93
N GLN A 19 -7.14 9.27 -11.75
CA GLN A 19 -5.78 9.76 -11.56
C GLN A 19 -4.72 8.66 -11.80
N ILE A 20 -5.00 7.41 -11.41
CA ILE A 20 -4.12 6.28 -11.68
C ILE A 20 -4.00 6.06 -13.18
N ASN A 21 -5.12 5.98 -13.90
CA ASN A 21 -5.14 5.80 -15.36
C ASN A 21 -4.41 6.93 -16.08
N ASP A 22 -4.70 8.18 -15.73
CA ASP A 22 -4.07 9.35 -16.34
C ASP A 22 -2.55 9.41 -16.11
N SER A 23 -2.07 8.77 -15.04
CA SER A 23 -0.65 8.77 -14.64
C SER A 23 0.11 7.54 -15.12
N PHE A 24 -0.57 6.44 -15.47
CA PHE A 24 0.06 5.15 -15.77
C PHE A 24 1.06 5.24 -16.94
N ASP A 25 0.70 5.97 -17.99
CA ASP A 25 1.56 6.15 -19.18
C ASP A 25 2.53 7.35 -19.06
N LYS A 26 2.34 8.20 -18.05
CA LYS A 26 3.07 9.48 -17.92
C LYS A 26 4.15 9.46 -16.84
N ARG A 27 4.09 8.49 -15.94
CA ARG A 27 4.92 8.40 -14.73
C ARG A 27 5.44 6.97 -14.61
N ASN A 28 6.53 6.78 -13.87
CA ASN A 28 7.06 5.45 -13.58
C ASN A 28 6.24 4.75 -12.48
N ILE A 29 4.97 4.47 -12.77
CA ILE A 29 4.05 3.76 -11.88
C ILE A 29 3.95 2.31 -12.36
N LYS A 30 3.95 1.38 -11.42
CA LYS A 30 3.78 -0.05 -11.70
C LYS A 30 2.64 -0.60 -10.86
N MET A 31 1.86 -1.50 -11.44
CA MET A 31 0.89 -2.32 -10.72
C MET A 31 1.49 -3.71 -10.51
N ASN A 32 1.46 -4.20 -9.28
CA ASN A 32 1.96 -5.53 -8.94
C ASN A 32 0.87 -6.36 -8.25
N THR A 33 0.76 -7.62 -8.65
CA THR A 33 -0.05 -8.62 -7.97
C THR A 33 0.69 -9.17 -6.76
N ALA A 34 -0.07 -9.54 -5.73
CA ALA A 34 0.46 -10.17 -4.53
C ALA A 34 1.11 -11.53 -4.84
N ASP A 35 2.18 -11.86 -4.11
CA ASP A 35 2.80 -13.19 -4.10
C ASP A 35 2.88 -13.72 -2.68
N LEU A 36 1.89 -14.56 -2.32
CA LEU A 36 1.72 -15.05 -0.95
C LEU A 36 2.78 -16.07 -0.53
N ASN A 37 3.64 -16.51 -1.44
CA ASN A 37 4.78 -17.37 -1.12
C ASN A 37 5.93 -16.58 -0.48
N LEU A 38 5.93 -15.24 -0.62
CA LEU A 38 6.90 -14.36 0.02
C LEU A 38 6.59 -14.14 1.51
N LEU A 39 5.35 -14.39 1.94
CA LEU A 39 4.93 -14.21 3.32
C LEU A 39 5.40 -15.38 4.21
N PRO A 40 5.75 -15.12 5.48
CA PRO A 40 5.98 -16.18 6.45
C PRO A 40 4.75 -17.07 6.63
N ASN A 41 4.96 -18.35 6.95
CA ASN A 41 3.90 -19.35 7.02
C ASN A 41 2.80 -19.02 8.04
N ASP A 42 3.13 -18.26 9.09
CA ASP A 42 2.20 -17.88 10.15
C ASP A 42 1.22 -16.78 9.73
N PHE A 43 1.39 -16.19 8.54
CA PHE A 43 0.51 -15.14 8.05
C PHE A 43 -0.74 -15.71 7.38
N ASN A 44 -1.91 -15.16 7.74
CA ASN A 44 -3.18 -15.53 7.09
C ASN A 44 -3.20 -15.11 5.61
N LYS A 45 -3.10 -16.09 4.70
CA LYS A 45 -3.12 -15.90 3.24
C LYS A 45 -4.45 -15.40 2.64
N LYS A 46 -5.48 -15.15 3.46
CA LYS A 46 -6.75 -14.55 3.02
C LYS A 46 -6.91 -13.08 3.42
N SER A 47 -5.94 -12.52 4.15
CA SER A 47 -6.01 -11.13 4.62
C SER A 47 -5.59 -10.15 3.52
N PRO A 48 -6.40 -9.12 3.21
CA PRO A 48 -6.02 -8.06 2.28
C PRO A 48 -4.74 -7.31 2.68
N ASP A 49 -4.51 -7.09 3.98
CA ASP A 49 -3.26 -6.51 4.49
C ASP A 49 -2.04 -7.31 4.01
N ASN A 50 -2.15 -8.63 4.08
CA ASN A 50 -1.06 -9.53 3.72
C ASN A 50 -0.79 -9.52 2.22
N PHE A 51 -1.79 -9.19 1.40
CA PHE A 51 -1.59 -8.98 -0.04
C PHE A 51 -0.69 -7.76 -0.28
N ILE A 52 -0.95 -6.65 0.43
CA ILE A 52 -0.12 -5.44 0.37
C ILE A 52 1.31 -5.72 0.86
N LEU A 53 1.44 -6.42 2.01
CA LEU A 53 2.74 -6.77 2.57
C LEU A 53 3.57 -7.66 1.62
N SER A 54 2.93 -8.61 0.94
CA SER A 54 3.63 -9.47 -0.03
C SER A 54 4.21 -8.67 -1.20
N VAL A 55 3.52 -7.62 -1.65
CA VAL A 55 4.05 -6.73 -2.69
C VAL A 55 5.25 -5.96 -2.16
N ALA A 56 5.20 -5.45 -0.93
CA ALA A 56 6.35 -4.76 -0.33
C ALA A 56 7.55 -5.70 -0.16
N LEU A 57 7.33 -6.95 0.27
CA LEU A 57 8.37 -7.97 0.42
C LEU A 57 9.08 -8.32 -0.88
N ARG A 58 8.37 -8.28 -2.02
CA ARG A 58 8.98 -8.46 -3.35
C ARG A 58 10.12 -7.49 -3.61
N TYR A 59 10.03 -6.29 -3.05
CA TYR A 59 11.02 -5.22 -3.21
C TYR A 59 11.97 -5.09 -2.01
N LYS A 60 12.01 -6.06 -1.08
CA LYS A 60 12.79 -5.96 0.16
C LYS A 60 14.26 -5.57 -0.07
N ASN A 61 14.88 -6.10 -1.12
CA ASN A 61 16.27 -5.81 -1.48
C ASN A 61 16.48 -4.41 -2.10
N GLU A 62 15.41 -3.68 -2.41
CA GLU A 62 15.42 -2.32 -2.95
C GLU A 62 15.08 -1.26 -1.88
N ASN A 63 15.05 -1.65 -0.60
CA ASN A 63 14.68 -0.80 0.54
C ASN A 63 13.32 -0.11 0.35
N PRO A 64 12.21 -0.87 0.32
CA PRO A 64 10.90 -0.34 -0.01
C PRO A 64 10.35 0.48 1.16
N ILE A 65 9.65 1.58 0.82
CA ILE A 65 8.93 2.41 1.79
C ILE A 65 7.43 2.23 1.55
N MET A 66 6.72 1.75 2.56
CA MET A 66 5.27 1.61 2.52
C MET A 66 4.58 2.87 3.06
N LEU A 67 3.74 3.47 2.23
CA LEU A 67 2.92 4.63 2.60
C LEU A 67 1.60 4.17 3.22
N THR A 68 1.41 4.37 4.52
CA THR A 68 0.16 4.04 5.21
C THR A 68 -0.01 4.81 6.51
N SER A 69 -1.26 5.08 6.88
CA SER A 69 -1.64 5.60 8.20
C SER A 69 -2.32 4.54 9.10
N ASP A 70 -2.42 3.30 8.63
CA ASP A 70 -3.00 2.20 9.40
C ASP A 70 -1.96 1.61 10.38
N ASN A 71 -2.22 1.73 11.68
CA ASN A 71 -1.29 1.29 12.73
C ASN A 71 -1.06 -0.23 12.70
N GLY A 72 -2.08 -1.03 12.40
CA GLY A 72 -1.96 -2.49 12.36
C GLY A 72 -1.05 -2.95 11.23
N LEU A 73 -1.22 -2.36 10.05
CA LEU A 73 -0.39 -2.62 8.88
C LEU A 73 1.05 -2.12 9.09
N GLN A 74 1.24 -0.97 9.75
CA GLN A 74 2.58 -0.47 10.11
C GLN A 74 3.33 -1.44 11.02
N ILE A 75 2.68 -1.97 12.07
CA ILE A 75 3.31 -2.93 12.99
C ILE A 75 3.71 -4.20 12.25
N LYS A 76 2.85 -4.73 11.38
CA LYS A 76 3.17 -5.92 10.57
C LYS A 76 4.35 -5.70 9.63
N ALA A 77 4.38 -4.56 8.93
CA ALA A 77 5.48 -4.23 8.03
C ALA A 77 6.80 -4.04 8.76
N LYS A 78 6.81 -3.36 9.92
CA LYS A 78 8.00 -3.24 10.76
C LYS A 78 8.53 -4.61 11.21
N GLY A 79 7.64 -5.54 11.57
CA GLY A 79 8.01 -6.92 11.89
C GLY A 79 8.61 -7.71 10.71
N LEU A 80 8.39 -7.25 9.48
CA LEU A 80 8.97 -7.81 8.25
C LEU A 80 10.18 -7.02 7.74
N GLU A 81 10.68 -6.06 8.53
CA GLU A 81 11.78 -5.15 8.20
C GLU A 81 11.47 -4.23 7.00
N ILE A 82 10.20 -3.87 6.81
CA ILE A 82 9.75 -2.90 5.80
C ILE A 82 9.56 -1.54 6.47
N THR A 83 10.18 -0.51 5.87
CA THR A 83 10.04 0.87 6.35
C THR A 83 8.64 1.40 6.04
N THR A 84 8.04 2.12 6.98
CA THR A 84 6.71 2.71 6.82
C THR A 84 6.72 4.20 7.11
N ILE A 85 5.93 4.98 6.37
CA ILE A 85 5.75 6.41 6.62
C ILE A 85 4.30 6.81 6.31
N THR A 86 3.74 7.78 7.04
CA THR A 86 2.41 8.30 6.70
C THR A 86 2.50 9.22 5.47
N LEU A 87 1.41 9.34 4.71
CA LEU A 87 1.36 10.31 3.60
C LEU A 87 1.66 11.73 4.08
N LYS A 88 1.17 12.11 5.27
CA LYS A 88 1.39 13.44 5.86
C LYS A 88 2.88 13.70 6.12
N GLU A 89 3.61 12.73 6.65
CA GLU A 89 5.04 12.86 6.94
C GLU A 89 5.86 12.85 5.65
N PHE A 90 5.54 11.97 4.70
CA PHE A 90 6.20 11.92 3.40
C PHE A 90 6.10 13.27 2.67
N LEU A 91 4.92 13.88 2.64
CA LEU A 91 4.72 15.19 2.02
C LEU A 91 5.46 16.33 2.74
N LYS A 92 5.81 16.19 4.02
CA LYS A 92 6.63 17.17 4.74
C LYS A 92 8.10 17.12 4.32
N GLN A 93 8.59 15.95 3.89
CA GLN A 93 9.98 15.81 3.43
C GLN A 93 10.22 16.52 2.09
N LEU A 94 9.18 16.64 1.25
CA LEU A 94 9.24 17.29 -0.07
C LEU A 94 9.24 18.83 -0.01
N LYS A 95 9.22 19.43 1.18
CA LYS A 95 9.10 20.89 1.37
C LYS A 95 10.44 21.61 1.56
N TYR A 96 11.55 20.97 1.22
CA TYR A 96 12.90 21.53 1.23
C TYR A 96 13.57 21.25 -0.12
#